data_AF-A0AAU5MN03-F1
#
_entry.id   AF-A0AAU5MN03-F1
#
_cell.length_a   1.000
_cell.length_b   1.000
_cell.length_c   1.000
_cell.angle_alpha   90.00
_cell.angle_beta   90.00
_cell.angle_gamma   90.00
#
_symmetry.space_group_name_H-M   'P 1'
#
loop_
_entity.id
_entity.type
_entity.pdbx_description
1 polymer ?
#
loop_
_entity_poly.entity_id
_entity_poly.type
_entity_poly.pdbx_seq_one_letter_code
_entity_poly.pdbx_strand_id
1 'polypeptide(L)'
;MTGYATMSYHLETERLILRPWAESDAADFSELLSERGEENFTVERGRKGIAGSTVATWNAPSLRVLEKLDFVRDHLSAEENGEVVWLTRELP
;
A
#
# COMPACT_ATOMS: atom_id res chain seq x y z
N MET A 1 -7.23 23.55 13.85
CA MET A 1 -7.38 22.25 13.18
C MET A 1 -7.08 21.17 14.20
N THR A 2 -8.07 20.36 14.56
CA THR A 2 -7.85 19.17 15.37
C THR A 2 -7.12 18.18 14.47
N GLY A 3 -5.86 17.85 14.79
CA GLY A 3 -5.12 16.86 14.02
C GLY A 3 -5.84 15.52 14.11
N TYR A 4 -6.08 14.88 12.96
CA TYR A 4 -6.51 13.49 12.95
C TYR A 4 -5.36 12.64 13.50
N ALA A 5 -5.65 11.75 14.45
CA ALA A 5 -4.66 10.77 14.87
C ALA A 5 -4.36 9.85 13.68
N THR A 6 -3.07 9.57 13.43
CA THR A 6 -2.65 8.61 12.40
C THR A 6 -3.40 7.30 12.61
N MET A 7 -4.14 6.86 11.60
CA MET A 7 -4.81 5.56 11.67
C MET A 7 -3.78 4.45 11.73
N SER A 8 -3.96 3.50 12.66
CA SER A 8 -3.16 2.28 12.69
C SER A 8 -3.29 1.54 11.36
N TYR A 9 -2.15 1.16 10.79
CA TYR A 9 -2.10 0.28 9.62
C TYR A 9 -2.58 -1.14 9.90
N HIS A 10 -2.81 -1.46 11.17
CA HIS A 10 -3.25 -2.77 11.63
C HIS A 10 -4.62 -2.63 12.30
N LEU A 11 -5.62 -3.31 11.76
CA LEU A 11 -6.93 -3.47 12.38
C LEU A 11 -7.20 -4.95 12.58
N GLU A 12 -7.46 -5.33 13.82
CA GLU A 12 -7.76 -6.71 14.19
C GLU A 12 -9.20 -6.79 14.71
N THR A 13 -9.90 -7.83 14.25
CA THR A 13 -11.20 -8.24 14.75
C THR A 13 -11.08 -9.68 15.24
N GLU A 14 -12.14 -10.26 15.78
CA GLU A 14 -12.16 -11.68 16.18
C GLU A 14 -11.77 -12.64 15.04
N ARG A 15 -12.00 -12.25 13.78
CA ARG A 15 -11.89 -13.17 12.63
C ARG A 15 -10.91 -12.72 11.56
N LEU A 16 -10.54 -11.45 11.54
CA LEU A 16 -9.80 -10.83 10.43
C LEU A 16 -8.77 -9.85 10.97
N ILE A 17 -7.61 -9.88 10.31
CA ILE A 17 -6.55 -8.90 10.46
C ILE A 17 -6.41 -8.17 9.13
N LEU A 18 -6.57 -6.85 9.17
CA LEU A 18 -6.25 -5.95 8.06
C LEU A 18 -4.90 -5.31 8.35
N ARG A 19 -3.91 -5.63 7.52
CA ARG A 19 -2.56 -5.04 7.54
C ARG A 19 -2.07 -4.83 6.10
N PRO A 20 -1.04 -3.98 5.87
CA PRO A 20 -0.33 -3.98 4.60
C PRO A 20 0.19 -5.37 4.25
N TRP A 21 0.14 -5.70 2.95
CA TRP A 21 0.76 -6.90 2.41
C TRP A 21 2.29 -6.84 2.59
N ALA A 22 2.90 -7.95 3.00
CA ALA A 22 4.32 -8.15 3.13
C ALA A 22 4.84 -9.10 2.04
N GLU A 23 6.14 -9.09 1.77
CA GLU A 23 6.72 -9.98 0.74
C GLU A 23 6.44 -11.48 1.04
N SER A 24 6.36 -11.84 2.32
CA SER A 24 5.99 -13.19 2.77
C SER A 24 4.62 -13.65 2.27
N ASP A 25 3.72 -12.71 1.98
CA ASP A 25 2.34 -13.00 1.58
C ASP A 25 2.21 -13.26 0.08
N ALA A 26 3.31 -13.20 -0.68
CA ALA A 26 3.26 -13.26 -2.14
C ALA A 26 2.63 -14.55 -2.69
N ALA A 27 2.71 -15.67 -1.97
CA ALA A 27 2.05 -16.91 -2.36
C ALA A 27 0.52 -16.78 -2.26
N ASP A 28 0.02 -16.40 -1.09
CA ASP A 28 -1.42 -16.24 -0.83
C ASP A 28 -2.02 -15.13 -1.70
N PHE A 29 -1.29 -14.03 -1.91
CA PHE A 29 -1.69 -12.95 -2.81
C PHE A 29 -1.80 -13.42 -4.26
N SER A 30 -0.89 -14.30 -4.69
CA SER A 30 -0.88 -14.89 -6.03
C SER A 30 -2.07 -15.82 -6.25
N GLU A 31 -2.40 -16.64 -5.26
CA GLU A 31 -3.58 -17.51 -5.28
C GLU A 31 -4.86 -16.68 -5.36
N LEU A 32 -5.03 -15.71 -4.47
CA LEU A 32 -6.19 -14.81 -4.44
C LEU A 32 -6.42 -14.08 -5.76
N LEU A 33 -5.35 -13.62 -6.42
CA LEU A 33 -5.49 -12.94 -7.72
C LEU A 33 -5.72 -13.91 -8.87
N SER A 34 -5.21 -15.15 -8.78
CA SER A 34 -5.51 -16.19 -9.76
C SER A 34 -6.99 -16.59 -9.72
N GLU A 35 -7.64 -16.56 -8.55
CA GLU A 35 -9.09 -16.76 -8.44
C GLU A 35 -9.91 -15.71 -9.20
N ARG A 36 -9.37 -14.50 -9.38
CA ARG A 36 -10.07 -13.35 -9.98
C ARG A 36 -9.94 -13.27 -11.51
N GLY A 37 -9.00 -13.99 -12.11
CA GLY A 37 -8.67 -13.88 -13.53
C GLY A 37 -8.70 -15.21 -14.27
N GLU A 38 -8.61 -15.17 -15.61
CA GLU A 38 -8.49 -16.38 -16.44
C GLU A 38 -7.03 -16.85 -16.58
N GLU A 39 -6.04 -16.00 -16.27
CA GLU A 39 -4.61 -16.32 -16.35
C GLU A 39 -4.00 -16.62 -14.97
N ASN A 40 -3.10 -17.60 -14.93
CA ASN A 40 -2.32 -17.94 -13.73
C ASN A 40 -1.46 -16.74 -13.29
N PHE A 41 -1.83 -16.12 -12.17
CA PHE A 41 -1.00 -15.12 -11.51
C PHE A 41 0.12 -15.85 -10.77
N THR A 42 1.39 -15.50 -11.05
CA THR A 42 2.55 -16.19 -10.47
C THR A 42 3.03 -15.50 -9.19
N VAL A 43 3.67 -16.26 -8.29
CA VAL A 43 4.22 -15.72 -7.03
C VAL A 43 5.21 -14.57 -7.28
N GLU A 44 6.05 -14.66 -8.32
CA GLU A 44 6.96 -13.57 -8.69
C GLU A 44 6.23 -12.30 -9.12
N ARG A 45 5.10 -12.45 -9.83
CA ARG A 45 4.22 -11.33 -10.15
C ARG A 45 3.57 -10.78 -8.89
N GLY A 46 3.22 -11.65 -7.94
CA GLY A 46 2.74 -11.32 -6.59
C GLY A 46 3.71 -10.41 -5.84
N ARG A 47 4.98 -10.81 -5.72
CA ARG A 47 6.02 -9.99 -5.08
C ARG A 47 6.13 -8.60 -5.70
N LYS A 48 6.16 -8.51 -7.03
CA LYS A 48 6.21 -7.23 -7.74
C LYS A 48 4.97 -6.37 -7.48
N GLY A 49 3.79 -6.99 -7.41
CA GLY A 49 2.53 -6.32 -7.10
C GLY A 49 2.52 -5.75 -5.68
N ILE A 50 2.90 -6.57 -4.69
CA ILE A 50 3.00 -6.16 -3.28
C ILE A 50 3.98 -4.99 -3.13
N ALA A 51 5.18 -5.08 -3.73
CA ALA A 51 6.17 -4.00 -3.70
C ALA A 51 5.68 -2.66 -4.29
N GLY A 52 4.74 -2.71 -5.25
CA GLY A 52 4.15 -1.53 -5.87
C GLY A 52 2.88 -0.99 -5.19
N SER A 53 2.32 -1.73 -4.23
CA SER A 53 1.03 -1.42 -3.59
C SER A 53 1.10 -0.28 -2.58
N THR A 54 2.29 -0.01 -2.02
CA THR A 54 2.53 1.07 -1.06
C THR A 54 3.17 2.26 -1.77
N VAL A 55 2.70 3.47 -1.44
CA VAL A 55 3.34 4.71 -1.91
C VAL A 55 4.50 5.02 -0.99
N ALA A 56 5.68 4.68 -1.46
CA ALA A 56 6.93 4.91 -0.76
C ALA A 56 7.88 5.75 -1.64
N THR A 57 9.03 6.13 -1.10
CA THR A 57 9.96 7.03 -1.80
C THR A 57 10.48 6.46 -3.13
N TRP A 58 10.51 5.13 -3.27
CA TRP A 58 10.89 4.45 -4.50
C TRP A 58 9.76 4.38 -5.56
N ASN A 59 8.51 4.68 -5.20
CA ASN A 59 7.36 4.53 -6.09
C ASN A 59 7.13 5.78 -6.98
N ALA A 60 8.10 6.08 -7.84
CA ALA A 60 8.07 7.26 -8.71
C ALA A 60 6.81 7.37 -9.61
N PRO A 61 6.25 6.27 -10.17
CA PRO A 61 5.00 6.33 -10.93
C PRO A 61 3.82 6.85 -10.11
N SER A 62 3.58 6.31 -8.91
CA SER A 62 2.48 6.75 -8.04
C SER A 62 2.68 8.19 -7.58
N LEU A 63 3.91 8.57 -7.20
CA LEU A 63 4.22 9.93 -6.78
C LEU A 63 3.89 10.97 -7.86
N ARG A 64 4.18 10.69 -9.14
CA ARG A 64 3.81 11.58 -10.26
C ARG A 64 2.31 11.70 -10.45
N VAL A 65 1.54 10.64 -10.21
CA VAL A 65 0.08 10.68 -10.30
C VAL A 65 -0.50 11.51 -9.16
N LEU A 66 0.00 11.30 -7.95
CA LEU A 66 -0.45 12.02 -6.76
C LEU A 66 -0.19 13.53 -6.85
N GLU A 67 0.99 13.91 -7.36
CA GLU A 67 1.30 15.32 -7.64
C GLU A 67 0.30 15.95 -8.62
N LYS A 68 -0.08 15.24 -9.70
CA LYS A 68 -1.10 15.72 -10.66
C LYS A 68 -2.50 15.84 -10.06
N LEU A 69 -2.77 15.10 -8.98
CA LEU A 69 -4.04 15.11 -8.26
C LEU A 69 -4.04 16.09 -7.08
N ASP A 70 -3.05 16.98 -7.01
CA ASP A 70 -2.88 17.99 -5.95
C ASP A 70 -2.67 17.41 -4.54
N PHE A 71 -2.14 16.19 -4.45
CA PHE A 71 -1.65 15.67 -3.17
C PHE A 71 -0.30 16.30 -2.82
N VAL A 72 -0.18 16.73 -1.57
CA VAL A 72 1.01 17.36 -1.02
C VAL A 72 1.62 16.41 0.02
N ARG A 73 2.95 16.32 0.06
CA ARG A 73 3.65 15.53 1.09
C ARG A 73 3.40 16.14 2.47
N ASP A 74 2.99 15.30 3.40
CA ASP A 74 2.75 15.66 4.80
C ASP A 74 3.93 15.25 5.68
N HIS A 75 4.22 13.94 5.76
CA HIS A 75 5.35 13.40 6.52
C HIS A 75 5.86 12.06 5.95
N LEU A 76 6.95 11.55 6.55
CA LEU A 76 7.55 10.25 6.25
C LEU A 76 7.44 9.35 7.49
N SER A 77 7.20 8.06 7.30
CA SER A 77 7.34 7.06 8.37
C SER A 77 8.30 5.95 7.95
N ALA A 78 9.10 5.46 8.90
CA ALA A 78 9.97 4.31 8.68
C ALA A 78 9.17 3.04 9.00
N GLU A 79 9.00 2.19 8.00
CA GLU A 79 8.33 0.90 8.13
C GLU A 79 9.31 -0.25 7.85
N GLU A 80 8.90 -1.47 8.17
CA GLU A 80 9.69 -2.70 7.94
C GLU A 80 10.11 -2.87 6.47
N ASN A 81 9.28 -2.37 5.55
CA ASN A 81 9.51 -2.41 4.10
C ASN A 81 10.20 -1.14 3.55
N GLY A 82 10.62 -0.20 4.41
CA GLY A 82 11.29 1.06 4.05
C GLY A 82 10.49 2.32 4.40
N GLU A 83 10.91 3.46 3.85
CA GLU A 83 10.30 4.76 4.12
C GLU A 83 9.00 4.99 3.31
N VAL A 84 7.88 5.08 4.02
CA VAL A 84 6.55 5.37 3.47
C VAL A 84 6.33 6.87 3.42
N VAL A 85 5.74 7.35 2.31
CA VAL A 85 5.43 8.77 2.10
C VAL A 85 3.95 8.98 2.35
N TRP A 86 3.63 9.82 3.32
CA TRP A 86 2.27 10.27 3.58
C TRP A 86 1.98 11.54 2.78
N LEU A 87 0.84 11.54 2.09
CA LEU A 87 0.39 12.69 1.33
C LEU A 87 -1.05 13.03 1.72
N THR A 88 -1.33 14.33 1.79
CA THR A 88 -2.63 14.89 2.09
C THR A 88 -3.15 15.70 0.90
N ARG A 89 -4.46 15.84 0.80
CA ARG A 89 -5.12 16.73 -0.15
C ARG A 89 -6.35 17.30 0.53
N GLU A 90 -6.56 18.60 0.39
CA GLU A 90 -7.81 19.24 0.79
C GLU A 90 -8.95 18.83 -0.15
N LEU A 91 -10.06 18.38 0.42
CA LEU A 91 -11.27 18.06 -0.33
C LEU A 91 -12.11 19.34 -0.53
N PRO A 92 -12.77 19.52 -1.69
CA PRO A 92 -13.68 20.65 -1.92
C PRO A 92 -14.89 20.67 -0.99
#